data_AF-A0A967C907-F1
#
_entry.id   AF-A0A967C907-F1
#
_cell.length_a   1.000
_cell.length_b   1.000
_cell.length_c   1.000
_cell.angle_alpha   90.00
_cell.angle_beta   90.00
_cell.angle_gamma   90.00
#
_symmetry.space_group_name_H-M   'P 1'
#
loop_
_entity.id
_entity.type
_entity.pdbx_description
1 polymer ?
#
loop_
_entity_poly.entity_id
_entity_poly.type
_entity_poly.pdbx_seq_one_letter_code
_entity_poly.pdbx_strand_id
1 'polypeptide(L)'
;DWVMQTNVIGMGLYADGGLLASKPYAASGNYIKRMSTYCKGCRYDPKQRHGPRACPFNALYWDFLDRHQRLLSGNPRMALVMKQLERLDPGELASIRQTAADHLQPCA
;
A
#
# COMPACT_ATOMS: atom_id res chain seq x y z
N ASP A 1 9.53 -26.91 -2.90
CA ASP A 1 9.51 -25.47 -2.60
C ASP A 1 9.80 -24.51 -3.75
N TRP A 2 10.05 -24.97 -4.98
CA TRP A 2 10.39 -24.09 -6.12
C TRP A 2 9.25 -23.13 -6.54
N VAL A 3 7.99 -23.56 -6.37
CA VAL A 3 6.81 -22.76 -6.72
C VAL A 3 6.57 -21.66 -5.69
N MET A 4 6.64 -21.99 -4.39
CA MET A 4 6.28 -21.05 -3.34
C MET A 4 7.28 -19.91 -3.22
N GLN A 5 8.58 -20.19 -3.31
CA GLN A 5 9.60 -19.15 -3.17
C GLN A 5 9.46 -18.06 -4.24
N THR A 6 9.27 -18.44 -5.51
CA THR A 6 9.13 -17.48 -6.61
C THR A 6 7.86 -16.64 -6.48
N ASN A 7 6.74 -17.27 -6.12
CA ASN A 7 5.46 -16.57 -5.96
C ASN A 7 5.43 -15.66 -4.73
N VAL A 8 5.97 -16.11 -3.59
CA VAL A 8 5.92 -15.34 -2.34
C VAL A 8 7.00 -14.27 -2.33
N ILE A 9 8.27 -14.64 -2.51
CA ILE A 9 9.41 -13.72 -2.34
C ILE A 9 9.49 -12.75 -3.51
N GLY A 10 9.42 -13.25 -4.74
CA GLY A 10 9.56 -12.43 -5.94
C GLY A 10 8.27 -11.67 -6.25
N MET A 11 7.22 -12.39 -6.62
CA MET A 11 5.98 -11.74 -7.07
C MET A 11 5.22 -11.06 -5.93
N GLY A 12 4.95 -11.77 -4.84
CA GLY A 12 4.08 -11.30 -3.75
C GLY A 12 4.71 -10.18 -2.91
N LEU A 13 5.95 -10.37 -2.48
CA LEU A 13 6.63 -9.47 -1.55
C LEU A 13 7.57 -8.47 -2.24
N TYR A 14 7.96 -8.69 -3.50
CA TYR A 14 8.96 -7.89 -4.19
C TYR A 14 10.32 -7.84 -3.46
N ALA A 15 10.60 -8.87 -2.65
CA ALA A 15 11.80 -8.95 -1.81
C ALA A 15 13.05 -9.33 -2.61
N ASP A 16 12.89 -9.71 -3.88
CA ASP A 16 13.97 -9.97 -4.84
C ASP A 16 14.42 -8.70 -5.60
N GLY A 17 13.85 -7.53 -5.26
CA GLY A 17 14.19 -6.26 -5.92
C GLY A 17 13.64 -6.10 -7.33
N GLY A 18 12.75 -6.99 -7.78
CA GLY A 18 12.15 -6.94 -9.12
C GLY A 18 12.80 -7.86 -10.14
N LEU A 19 13.50 -8.91 -9.69
CA LEU A 19 14.01 -9.96 -10.58
C LEU A 19 12.86 -10.67 -11.31
N LEU A 20 11.77 -10.99 -10.61
CA LEU A 20 10.60 -11.64 -11.21
C LEU A 20 9.47 -10.67 -11.63
N ALA A 21 9.31 -9.54 -10.94
CA ALA A 21 8.22 -8.60 -11.18
C ALA A 21 8.74 -7.22 -11.56
N SER A 22 8.06 -6.54 -12.49
CA SER A 22 8.46 -5.18 -12.93
C SER A 22 8.09 -4.07 -11.93
N LYS A 23 7.26 -4.37 -10.93
CA LYS A 23 6.86 -3.44 -9.86
C LYS A 23 6.27 -4.22 -8.67
N PRO A 24 6.25 -3.65 -7.45
CA PRO A 24 5.59 -4.29 -6.31
C PRO A 24 4.07 -4.33 -6.51
N TYR A 25 3.44 -5.45 -6.14
CA TYR A 25 1.98 -5.61 -6.13
C TYR A 25 1.35 -5.04 -4.84
N ALA A 26 1.70 -3.80 -4.51
CA ALA A 26 1.03 -3.04 -3.45
C ALA A 26 -0.24 -2.38 -4.00
N ALA A 27 -1.34 -2.43 -3.24
CA ALA A 27 -2.61 -1.84 -3.66
C ALA A 27 -3.38 -1.28 -2.46
N SER A 28 -4.15 -0.21 -2.72
CA SER A 28 -5.06 0.39 -1.75
C SER A 28 -6.43 -0.28 -1.76
N GLY A 29 -7.31 0.10 -0.83
CA GLY A 29 -8.69 -0.36 -0.76
C GLY A 29 -9.50 -0.08 -2.03
N ASN A 30 -9.11 0.90 -2.85
CA ASN A 30 -9.74 1.16 -4.14
C ASN A 30 -9.62 -0.01 -5.13
N TYR A 31 -8.49 -0.73 -5.11
CA TYR A 31 -8.32 -1.92 -5.95
C TYR A 31 -9.27 -3.03 -5.51
N ILE A 32 -9.30 -3.32 -4.20
CA ILE A 32 -10.17 -4.35 -3.61
C ILE A 32 -11.63 -4.03 -3.90
N LYS A 33 -12.05 -2.77 -3.74
CA LYS A 33 -13.40 -2.31 -4.05
C LYS A 33 -13.79 -2.55 -5.50
N ARG A 34 -12.87 -2.31 -6.44
CA ARG A 34 -13.14 -2.48 -7.88
C ARG A 34 -13.21 -3.95 -8.29
N MET A 35 -12.39 -4.80 -7.66
CA MET A 35 -12.21 -6.19 -8.05
C MET A 35 -13.05 -7.18 -7.21
N SER A 36 -13.84 -6.71 -6.24
CA SER A 36 -14.60 -7.57 -5.34
C SER A 36 -15.88 -6.90 -4.83
N THR A 37 -16.69 -7.67 -4.09
CA THR A 37 -17.88 -7.18 -3.38
C THR A 37 -17.64 -6.96 -1.88
N TYR A 38 -16.43 -7.22 -1.37
CA TYR A 38 -16.11 -7.22 0.07
C TYR A 38 -16.30 -5.86 0.75
N CYS A 39 -16.18 -4.76 0.02
CA CYS A 39 -16.40 -3.44 0.59
C CYS A 39 -17.88 -3.16 0.90
N LYS A 40 -18.83 -3.92 0.33
CA LYS A 40 -20.26 -3.75 0.62
C LYS A 40 -20.55 -4.27 2.04
N GLY A 41 -20.95 -3.37 2.92
CA GLY A 41 -21.22 -3.71 4.33
C GLY A 41 -19.98 -3.83 5.21
N CYS A 42 -18.79 -3.53 4.69
CA CYS A 42 -17.58 -3.46 5.51
C CYS A 42 -17.66 -2.24 6.44
N ARG A 43 -17.19 -2.41 7.70
CA ARG A 43 -17.11 -1.30 8.68
C ARG A 43 -16.21 -0.15 8.24
N TYR A 44 -15.30 -0.41 7.30
CA TYR A 44 -14.34 0.55 6.78
C TYR A 44 -14.77 1.09 5.41
N ASP A 45 -14.53 2.37 5.18
CA ASP A 45 -14.79 3.06 3.92
C ASP A 45 -13.53 3.08 3.04
N PRO A 46 -13.54 2.40 1.87
CA PRO A 46 -12.41 2.41 0.93
C PRO A 46 -12.16 3.78 0.28
N LYS A 47 -13.03 4.77 0.45
CA LYS A 47 -12.82 6.14 -0.03
C LYS A 47 -11.97 7.01 0.93
N GLN A 48 -11.91 6.65 2.21
CA GLN A 48 -11.19 7.40 3.23
C GLN A 48 -9.75 6.88 3.36
N ARG A 49 -8.77 7.79 3.40
CA ARG A 49 -7.34 7.43 3.49
C ARG A 49 -6.80 7.38 4.92
N HIS A 50 -7.42 8.12 5.84
CA HIS A 50 -7.03 8.20 7.25
C HIS A 50 -8.27 8.37 8.14
N GLY A 51 -8.10 8.18 9.45
CA GLY A 51 -9.17 8.28 10.44
C GLY A 51 -9.85 6.94 10.76
N PRO A 52 -10.78 6.94 11.73
CA PRO A 52 -11.24 5.71 12.40
C PRO A 52 -12.04 4.74 11.52
N ARG A 53 -12.60 5.23 10.41
CA ARG A 53 -13.33 4.42 9.43
C ARG A 53 -12.56 4.21 8.12
N ALA A 54 -11.34 4.73 7.99
CA ALA A 54 -10.56 4.49 6.77
C ALA A 54 -10.25 3.00 6.59
N CYS A 55 -10.32 2.53 5.35
CA CYS A 55 -9.85 1.19 5.03
C CYS A 55 -8.34 1.08 5.37
N PRO A 56 -7.92 0.10 6.20
CA PRO A 56 -6.51 -0.03 6.59
C PRO A 56 -5.57 -0.12 5.39
N PHE A 57 -5.99 -0.78 4.31
CA PHE A 57 -5.22 -0.85 3.06
C PHE A 57 -4.93 0.52 2.44
N ASN A 58 -5.76 1.55 2.67
CA ASN A 58 -5.45 2.88 2.17
C ASN A 58 -4.31 3.52 2.96
N ALA A 59 -4.39 3.50 4.29
CA ALA A 59 -3.36 4.08 5.15
C ALA A 59 -2.02 3.35 4.94
N LEU A 60 -2.04 2.01 5.02
CA LEU A 60 -0.86 1.16 4.85
C LEU A 60 -0.24 1.27 3.45
N TYR A 61 -1.04 1.44 2.40
CA TYR A 61 -0.52 1.61 1.04
C TYR A 61 0.30 2.89 0.89
N TRP A 62 -0.24 4.03 1.31
CA TRP A 62 0.47 5.31 1.19
C TRP A 62 1.68 5.37 2.11
N ASP A 63 1.56 4.86 3.32
CA ASP A 63 2.65 4.72 4.26
C ASP A 63 3.76 3.79 3.75
N PHE A 64 3.44 2.66 3.11
CA PHE A 64 4.42 1.79 2.46
C PHE A 64 5.21 2.51 1.37
N LEU A 65 4.51 3.25 0.49
CA LEU A 65 5.13 3.99 -0.61
C LEU A 65 6.06 5.08 -0.11
N ASP A 66 5.64 5.79 0.94
CA ASP A 66 6.40 6.85 1.58
C ASP A 66 7.68 6.32 2.25
N ARG A 67 7.57 5.28 3.10
CA ARG A 67 8.74 4.65 3.75
C ARG A 67 9.78 4.13 2.75
N HIS A 68 9.34 3.67 1.58
CA HIS A 68 10.21 3.09 0.55
C HIS A 68 10.41 4.00 -0.67
N GLN A 69 10.07 5.29 -0.57
CA GLN A 69 10.11 6.22 -1.69
C GLN A 69 11.50 6.22 -2.37
N ARG A 70 12.58 6.25 -1.58
CA ARG A 70 13.96 6.21 -2.10
C ARG A 70 14.24 4.99 -3.00
N LEU A 71 13.69 3.82 -2.66
CA LEU A 71 13.89 2.60 -3.43
C LEU A 71 12.96 2.54 -4.65
N LEU A 72 11.74 3.05 -4.52
CA LEU A 72 10.69 2.91 -5.53
C LEU A 72 10.69 4.04 -6.57
N SER A 73 11.24 5.22 -6.27
CA SER A 73 11.30 6.36 -7.19
C SER A 73 12.14 6.10 -8.45
N GLY A 74 13.09 5.17 -8.40
CA GLY A 74 13.86 4.75 -9.57
C GLY A 74 13.08 3.85 -10.54
N ASN A 75 11.93 3.30 -10.14
CA ASN A 75 11.15 2.40 -10.99
C ASN A 75 10.20 3.19 -11.91
N PRO A 76 10.36 3.15 -13.25
CA PRO A 76 9.50 3.89 -14.18
C PRO A 76 8.02 3.53 -14.08
N ARG A 77 7.70 2.29 -13.70
CA ARG A 77 6.32 1.79 -13.53
C ARG A 77 5.66 2.36 -12.26
N MET A 78 6.44 2.90 -11.33
CA MET A 78 5.98 3.54 -10.10
C MET A 78 5.93 5.07 -10.20
N ALA A 79 6.50 5.67 -11.25
CA ALA A 79 6.67 7.13 -11.39
C ALA A 79 5.38 7.94 -11.15
N LEU A 80 4.25 7.50 -11.73
CA LEU A 80 2.96 8.19 -11.54
C LEU A 80 2.52 8.18 -10.08
N VAL A 81 2.69 7.05 -9.40
CA VAL A 81 2.29 6.87 -7.99
C VAL A 81 3.21 7.68 -7.08
N MET A 82 4.51 7.69 -7.35
CA MET A 82 5.47 8.51 -6.59
C MET A 82 5.16 10.00 -6.74
N LYS A 83 4.82 10.46 -7.95
CA LYS A 83 4.37 11.84 -8.17
C LYS A 83 3.05 12.17 -7.45
N GLN A 84 2.16 11.20 -7.27
CA GLN A 84 0.94 11.40 -6.48
C GLN A 84 1.25 11.51 -4.99
N LEU A 85 2.19 10.69 -4.49
CA LEU A 85 2.68 10.77 -3.12
C LEU A 85 3.28 12.16 -2.83
N GLU A 86 4.13 12.66 -3.71
CA GLU A 86 4.76 14.00 -3.59
C GLU A 86 3.75 15.16 -3.57
N ARG A 87 2.53 14.94 -4.07
CA ARG A 87 1.46 15.93 -4.14
C ARG A 87 0.51 15.88 -2.95
N LEU A 88 0.65 14.89 -2.06
CA LEU A 88 -0.15 14.84 -0.85
C LEU A 88 0.21 16.02 0.05
N ASP A 89 -0.82 16.61 0.66
CA ASP A 89 -0.60 17.63 1.69
C ASP A 89 0.21 17.01 2.85
N PRO A 90 1.23 17.71 3.38
CA PRO A 90 2.03 17.18 4.49
C PRO A 90 1.22 16.82 5.74
N GLY A 91 0.14 17.56 6.03
CA GLY A 91 -0.78 17.27 7.14
C GLY A 91 -1.65 16.05 6.86
N GLU A 92 -2.12 15.87 5.62
CA GLU A 92 -2.79 14.63 5.19
C GLU A 92 -1.85 13.43 5.33
N LEU A 93 -0.60 13.54 4.86
CA LEU A 93 0.40 12.48 4.95
C LEU A 93 0.71 12.11 6.40
N ALA A 94 0.83 13.09 7.30
CA ALA A 94 1.00 12.84 8.73
C ALA A 94 -0.19 12.06 9.32
N SER A 95 -1.42 12.42 8.93
CA SER A 95 -2.65 11.73 9.37
C SER A 95 -2.73 10.28 8.86
N ILE A 96 -2.30 10.05 7.61
CA ILE A 96 -2.18 8.72 7.01
C ILE A 96 -1.17 7.88 7.78
N ARG A 97 0.04 8.41 8.03
CA ARG A 97 1.09 7.72 8.79
C ARG A 97 0.64 7.35 10.20
N GLN A 98 -0.07 8.27 10.89
CA GLN A 98 -0.62 7.97 12.22
C GLN A 98 -1.64 6.82 12.16
N THR A 99 -2.59 6.88 11.22
CA THR A 99 -3.58 5.80 11.05
C THR A 99 -2.90 4.46 10.72
N ALA A 100 -1.84 4.47 9.90
CA ALA A 100 -1.06 3.28 9.59
C ALA A 100 -0.34 2.74 10.83
N ALA A 101 0.27 3.62 11.64
CA ALA A 101 0.94 3.23 12.88
C ALA A 101 -0.04 2.59 13.88
N ASP A 102 -1.25 3.14 14.03
CA ASP A 102 -2.29 2.58 14.90
C ASP A 102 -2.69 1.15 14.49
N HIS A 103 -2.65 0.84 13.19
CA HIS A 103 -2.91 -0.51 12.67
C HIS A 103 -1.72 -1.47 12.75
N LEU A 104 -0.50 -0.94 12.86
CA LEU A 104 0.74 -1.73 12.91
C LEU A 104 1.22 -1.98 14.35
N GLN A 105 0.52 -1.45 15.36
CA GLN A 105 0.85 -1.74 16.74
C GLN A 105 0.78 -3.26 16.95
N PRO A 106 1.83 -3.88 17.53
CA PRO A 106 1.81 -5.31 17.80
C PRO A 106 0.59 -5.62 18.68
N CYS A 107 -0.14 -6.69 18.33
CA CYS A 107 -1.15 -7.22 19.21
C CYS A 107 -0.46 -7.59 20.54
N ALA A 108 -0.92 -6.97 21.63
CA ALA A 108 -0.54 -7.37 22.98
C ALA A 108 -1.00 -8.81 23.26
#